data_AF-A0A536TB45-F1
#
_entry.id   AF-A0A536TB45-F1
#
_cell.length_a   1.000
_cell.length_b   1.000
_cell.length_c   1.000
_cell.angle_alpha   90.00
_cell.angle_beta   90.00
_cell.angle_gamma   90.00
#
_symmetry.space_group_name_H-M   'P 1'
#
loop_
_entity.id
_entity.type
_entity.pdbx_description
1 polymer ?
#
loop_
_entity_poly.entity_id
_entity_poly.type
_entity_poly.pdbx_seq_one_letter_code
_entity_poly.pdbx_strand_id
1 'polypeptide(L)' 'MATLSEAERAAIVQCYHNDLSHEEAAYVLGCPVGTVKTHILRAKQKLKARLSGWGPET' A
#
# COMPACT_ATOMS: atom_id res chain seq x y z
N MET A 1 3.55 -5.41 -7.65
CA MET A 1 4.15 -4.75 -6.47
C MET A 1 5.59 -4.27 -6.68
N ALA A 2 6.35 -4.74 -7.67
CA ALA A 2 7.77 -4.39 -7.87
C ALA A 2 8.08 -2.87 -7.89
N THR A 3 7.13 -2.03 -8.33
CA THR A 3 7.28 -0.57 -8.40
C THR A 3 7.11 0.19 -7.07
N LEU A 4 6.74 -0.51 -6.00
CA LEU A 4 6.58 0.08 -4.67
C LEU A 4 7.91 0.12 -3.92
N SER A 5 8.13 1.14 -3.08
CA SER A 5 9.20 1.07 -2.09
C SER A 5 8.94 -0.05 -1.09
N GLU A 6 9.96 -0.45 -0.33
CA GLU A 6 9.80 -1.49 0.69
C GLU A 6 8.75 -1.10 1.74
N ALA A 7 8.76 0.14 2.22
CA ALA A 7 7.77 0.63 3.19
C ALA A 7 6.35 0.68 2.61
N GLU A 8 6.19 1.09 1.35
CA GLU A 8 4.90 1.07 0.65
C GLU A 8 4.35 -0.34 0.50
N ARG A 9 5.21 -1.28 0.14
CA ARG A 9 4.86 -2.69 -0.03
C ARG A 9 4.50 -3.34 1.29
N ALA A 10 5.29 -3.10 2.34
CA ALA A 10 5.04 -3.62 3.67
C ALA A 10 3.68 -3.14 4.20
N ALA A 11 3.37 -1.85 4.05
CA ALA A 11 2.06 -1.31 4.42
C ALA A 11 0.89 -1.95 3.66
N ILE A 12 1.05 -2.22 2.35
CA ILE A 12 0.03 -2.92 1.56
C ILE A 12 -0.13 -4.39 1.99
N VAL A 13 0.97 -5.10 2.25
CA VAL A 13 0.91 -6.50 2.71
C VAL A 13 0.16 -6.58 4.03
N GLN A 14 0.52 -5.74 5.01
CA GLN A 14 -0.14 -5.78 6.31
C GLN A 14 -1.64 -5.48 6.20
N CYS A 15 -2.05 -4.45 5.45
CA CYS A 15 -3.47 -4.06 5.40
C CYS A 15 -4.33 -4.86 4.40
N TYR A 16 -3.76 -5.42 3.33
CA TYR A 16 -4.54 -6.07 2.26
C TYR A 16 -4.29 -7.57 2.12
N HIS A 17 -3.16 -8.10 2.61
CA HIS A 17 -2.90 -9.54 2.61
C HIS A 17 -3.15 -10.14 3.99
N ASN A 18 -2.85 -9.39 5.06
CA ASN A 18 -3.05 -9.83 6.44
C ASN A 18 -4.31 -9.23 7.08
N ASP A 19 -5.09 -8.45 6.33
CA ASP A 19 -6.33 -7.78 6.76
C ASP A 19 -6.21 -6.95 8.05
N LEU A 20 -5.01 -6.46 8.36
CA LEU A 20 -4.78 -5.63 9.55
C LEU A 20 -5.35 -4.22 9.35
N SER A 21 -5.90 -3.66 10.43
CA SER A 21 -6.22 -2.24 10.49
C SER A 21 -4.95 -1.38 10.34
N HIS A 22 -5.13 -0.10 10.01
CA HIS A 22 -4.00 0.83 9.93
C HIS A 22 -3.25 0.98 11.27
N GLU A 23 -3.93 0.77 12.40
CA GLU A 23 -3.33 0.84 13.74
C GLU A 23 -2.49 -0.41 14.04
N GLU A 24 -3.01 -1.59 13.72
CA GLU A 24 -2.26 -2.85 13.86
C GLU A 24 -1.06 -2.90 12.91
N ALA A 25 -1.23 -2.46 11.66
CA ALA A 25 -0.12 -2.36 10.71
C ALA A 25 0.95 -1.36 11.19
N ALA A 26 0.55 -0.24 11.79
CA ALA A 26 1.48 0.73 12.37
C ALA A 26 2.28 0.15 13.53
N TYR A 27 1.62 -0.62 14.40
CA TYR A 27 2.26 -1.36 15.48
C TYR A 27 3.28 -2.38 14.94
N VAL A 28 2.89 -3.21 13.97
CA VAL A 28 3.77 -4.22 13.35
C VAL A 28 4.98 -3.59 12.65
N LEU A 29 4.78 -2.47 11.97
CA LEU A 29 5.82 -1.78 11.21
C LEU A 29 6.67 -0.82 12.05
N GLY A 30 6.34 -0.64 13.34
CA GLY A 30 7.07 0.25 14.25
C GLY A 30 7.05 1.72 13.79
N CYS A 31 5.97 2.18 13.16
CA CYS A 31 5.86 3.55 12.65
C CYS A 31 4.51 4.20 12.98
N PRO A 32 4.39 5.54 12.89
CA PRO A 32 3.11 6.22 13.15
C PRO A 32 2.01 5.79 12.17
N VAL A 33 0.75 5.75 12.63
CA VAL A 33 -0.42 5.44 11.79
C VAL A 33 -0.54 6.39 10.58
N GLY A 34 -0.17 7.65 10.73
CA GLY A 34 -0.12 8.62 9.63
C GLY A 34 0.89 8.24 8.53
N THR A 35 2.00 7.61 8.91
CA THR A 35 3.03 7.09 7.99
C THR A 35 2.48 5.90 7.20
N VAL A 36 1.80 4.95 7.86
CA VAL A 36 1.12 3.83 7.19
C VAL A 36 0.10 4.33 6.16
N LYS A 37 -0.78 5.26 6.55
CA LYS A 37 -1.77 5.84 5.64
C LYS A 37 -1.12 6.51 4.42
N THR A 38 -0.02 7.24 4.63
CA THR A 38 0.72 7.88 3.54
C THR A 38 1.38 6.87 2.61
N HIS A 39 1.98 5.80 3.15
CA HIS A 39 2.55 4.71 2.36
C HIS A 39 1.49 4.01 1.52
N ILE A 40 0.32 3.69 2.11
CA ILE A 40 -0.80 3.08 1.37
C ILE A 40 -1.30 4.00 0.27
N LEU A 41 -1.48 5.30 0.55
CA LEU A 41 -1.93 6.28 -0.45
C LEU A 41 -0.97 6.32 -1.65
N ARG A 42 0.32 6.50 -1.39
CA ARG A 42 1.36 6.54 -2.45
C ARG A 42 1.43 5.21 -3.20
N ALA A 43 1.34 4.09 -2.50
CA ALA A 43 1.33 2.77 -3.10
C ALA A 43 0.15 2.60 -4.07
N LYS A 44 -1.07 2.95 -3.63
CA LYS A 44 -2.28 2.89 -4.46
C LYS A 44 -2.18 3.79 -5.69
N GLN A 45 -1.62 5.00 -5.56
CA GLN A 45 -1.37 5.89 -6.70
C GLN A 45 -0.41 5.28 -7.72
N LYS A 46 0.72 4.71 -7.26
CA LYS A 46 1.69 4.03 -8.13
C LYS A 46 1.11 2.80 -8.81
N LEU A 47 0.34 2.01 -8.08
CA LEU A 47 -0.36 0.84 -8.64
C LEU A 47 -1.40 1.28 -9.66
N LYS A 48 -2.21 2.31 -9.36
CA LYS A 48 -3.18 2.85 -10.32
C LYS A 48 -2.51 3.35 -11.60
N ALA A 49 -1.39 4.08 -11.50
CA ALA A 49 -0.64 4.52 -12.66
C ALA A 49 -0.02 3.36 -13.46
N ARG A 50 0.32 2.25 -12.80
CA ARG A 50 0.78 1.03 -13.49
C ARG A 50 -0.35 0.27 -14.18
N LEU A 51 -1.54 0.30 -13.60
CA LEU A 51 -2.73 -0.33 -14.15
C LEU A 51 -3.50 0.60 -15.08
N SER A 52 -3.13 1.87 -15.26
CA SER A 52 -3.87 2.79 -16.14
C SER A 52 -3.73 2.44 -17.62
N GLY A 53 -2.75 1.61 -18.00
CA GLY A 53 -2.68 0.97 -19.32
C GLY A 53 -3.45 -0.35 -19.40
N TRP A 54 -4.02 -0.81 -18.29
CA TRP A 54 -4.88 -1.98 -18.19
C TRP A 54 -6.31 -1.49 -17.95
N GLY A 55 -6.97 -1.05 -19.02
CA GLY A 55 -8.42 -0.96 -19.08
C GLY A 55 -8.95 -2.11 -19.93
N PRO A 56 -10.15 -2.64 -19.68
CA PRO A 56 -10.78 -3.53 -20.66
C PRO A 56 -10.85 -2.77 -21.98
N GLU A 57 -10.32 -3.37 -23.05
CA GLU A 57 -10.66 -2.94 -24.41
C GLU A 57 -12.19 -3.01 -24.52
N THR A 58 -12.84 -1.85 -24.56
CA THR A 58 -14.23 -1.70 -25.02
C THR A 58 -14.22 -1.41 -26.50
#